data_AF-A0A6C0JFK8-F1
#
_entry.id   AF-A0A6C0JFK8-F1
#
_cell.length_a   1.000
_cell.length_b   1.000
_cell.length_c   1.000
_cell.angle_alpha   90.00
_cell.angle_beta   90.00
_cell.angle_gamma   90.00
#
_symmetry.space_group_name_H-M   'P 1'
#
loop_
_entity.id
_entity.type
_entity.pdbx_description
1 polymer ?
#
loop_
_entity_poly.entity_id
_entity_poly.type
_entity_poly.pdbx_seq_one_letter_code
_entity_poly.pdbx_strand_id
1 'polypeptide(L)'
;MTTPNLNSNTNPTINISPQNIYGNCDLKCSYNYKYNQSNSVATNNGVFISLSYDKGTTNPVIYNTQNYYVTKINMYSPSLHNFNGKSVNAELVIEHSPEMGGDLLHVCIPIIESTNSSDASNILTEIIQSVANNAPTINETTNLNLSDFNLNTMVPSKKSFFAYTGTQGLIGQVIVFGITNAIPLNQRILTNLSKIIKPYPITVSGGNVFFNSKGPNSVQINGNNGIYISCQPTGSSEEETNVTYNNSSNTNYNLASISNNPTIVAVFQVIIGCIVFILVFMGLNYAYNYAISGSSSSVKFPRLPTIASLK
;
A
#
# COMPACT_ATOMS: atom_id res chain seq x y z
N MET A 1 17.79 22.35 48.82
CA MET A 1 17.83 21.29 47.80
C MET A 1 16.83 21.65 46.72
N THR A 2 17.32 22.24 45.64
CA THR A 2 16.52 22.57 44.45
C THR A 2 16.30 21.30 43.65
N THR A 3 15.05 20.96 43.38
CA THR A 3 14.66 19.86 42.49
C THR A 3 15.19 20.11 41.08
N PRO A 4 15.69 19.08 40.36
CA PRO A 4 16.11 19.26 38.99
C PRO A 4 14.88 19.42 38.10
N ASN A 5 14.81 20.54 37.40
CA ASN A 5 13.88 20.79 36.32
C ASN A 5 14.23 19.86 35.15
N LEU A 6 13.41 18.84 34.90
CA LEU A 6 13.47 18.08 33.65
C LEU A 6 12.97 19.00 32.53
N ASN A 7 13.92 19.67 31.87
CA ASN A 7 13.67 20.33 30.59
C ASN A 7 13.28 19.25 29.57
N SER A 8 11.98 19.08 29.37
CA SER A 8 11.43 18.23 28.33
C SER A 8 11.66 18.93 26.99
N ASN A 9 12.73 18.55 26.29
CA ASN A 9 12.89 18.85 24.87
C ASN A 9 11.84 18.03 24.09
N THR A 10 10.56 18.41 24.20
CA THR A 10 9.47 17.75 23.50
C THR A 10 9.46 18.29 22.08
N ASN A 11 10.05 17.54 21.16
CA ASN A 11 9.73 17.75 19.75
C ASN A 11 8.20 17.71 19.61
N PRO A 12 7.58 18.68 18.92
CA PRO A 12 6.14 18.71 18.75
C PRO A 12 5.68 17.43 18.04
N THR A 13 4.49 16.95 18.39
CA THR A 13 3.86 15.81 17.71
C THR A 13 3.84 16.05 16.21
N ILE A 14 4.33 15.07 15.44
CA ILE A 14 4.45 15.15 13.99
C ILE A 14 3.08 15.41 13.34
N ASN A 15 3.08 16.28 12.34
CA ASN A 15 1.87 16.70 11.65
C ASN A 15 1.82 16.13 10.23
N ILE A 16 0.82 15.29 9.98
CA ILE A 16 0.53 14.67 8.70
C ILE A 16 -0.33 15.64 7.88
N SER A 17 0.26 16.18 6.83
CA SER A 17 -0.34 17.26 6.05
C SER A 17 0.30 17.34 4.67
N PRO A 18 -0.46 17.67 3.60
CA PRO A 18 0.10 17.90 2.27
C PRO A 18 1.16 19.03 2.24
N GLN A 19 1.10 19.97 3.18
CA GLN A 19 2.04 21.09 3.27
C GLN A 19 3.40 20.67 3.86
N ASN A 20 3.49 19.49 4.48
CA ASN A 20 4.68 19.00 5.18
C ASN A 20 5.40 17.88 4.41
N ILE A 21 5.07 17.67 3.14
CA ILE A 21 5.67 16.62 2.31
C ILE A 21 7.08 17.06 1.88
N TYR A 22 8.09 16.29 2.28
CA TYR A 22 9.47 16.47 1.86
C TYR A 22 9.75 15.92 0.45
N GLY A 23 9.07 14.84 0.06
CA GLY A 23 9.19 14.25 -1.27
C GLY A 23 8.30 13.03 -1.50
N ASN A 24 8.30 12.52 -2.73
CA ASN A 24 7.56 11.31 -3.09
C ASN A 24 8.37 10.04 -2.79
N CYS A 25 7.70 8.96 -2.43
CA CYS A 25 8.33 7.68 -2.13
C CYS A 25 7.66 6.47 -2.78
N ASP A 26 6.88 6.62 -3.85
CA ASP A 26 6.12 5.55 -4.52
C ASP A 26 6.84 4.17 -4.62
N LEU A 27 8.15 4.15 -4.95
CA LEU A 27 8.97 2.93 -4.97
C LEU A 27 9.86 2.72 -3.73
N LYS A 28 10.15 3.79 -2.98
CA LYS A 28 11.05 3.81 -1.80
C LYS A 28 10.33 3.55 -0.46
N CYS A 29 9.01 3.52 -0.48
CA CYS A 29 8.15 3.15 0.64
C CYS A 29 7.09 2.17 0.15
N SER A 30 7.51 1.20 -0.67
CA SER A 30 6.61 0.18 -1.25
C SER A 30 6.05 -0.68 -0.13
N TYR A 31 4.72 -0.70 -0.02
CA TYR A 31 4.00 -1.40 1.04
C TYR A 31 2.99 -2.37 0.41
N ASN A 32 3.10 -3.64 0.77
CA ASN A 32 2.20 -4.69 0.32
C ASN A 32 1.72 -5.48 1.52
N TYR A 33 0.45 -5.84 1.52
CA TYR A 33 -0.14 -6.63 2.60
C TYR A 33 -1.18 -7.62 2.09
N LYS A 34 -1.24 -8.75 2.79
CA LYS A 34 -2.27 -9.78 2.71
C LYS A 34 -2.37 -10.45 4.08
N TYR A 35 -3.21 -9.89 4.93
CA TYR A 35 -3.42 -10.34 6.30
C TYR A 35 -4.21 -11.65 6.34
N ASN A 36 -3.89 -12.52 7.30
CA ASN A 36 -4.64 -13.75 7.55
C ASN A 36 -5.94 -13.47 8.33
N GLN A 37 -6.83 -14.46 8.35
CA GLN A 37 -7.92 -14.46 9.32
C GLN A 37 -7.35 -14.74 10.71
N SER A 38 -7.99 -14.18 11.74
CA SER A 38 -7.54 -14.25 13.12
C SER A 38 -8.72 -14.29 14.07
N ASN A 39 -8.60 -15.04 15.15
CA ASN A 39 -9.41 -14.79 16.34
C ASN A 39 -8.82 -13.58 17.06
N SER A 40 -9.65 -12.82 17.78
CA SER A 40 -9.16 -11.63 18.48
C SER A 40 -9.76 -11.51 19.87
N VAL A 41 -8.89 -11.17 20.81
CA VAL A 41 -9.22 -10.78 22.16
C VAL A 41 -8.93 -9.30 22.26
N ALA A 42 -9.92 -8.53 22.70
CA ALA A 42 -9.73 -7.12 23.00
C ALA A 42 -9.45 -6.95 24.49
N THR A 43 -8.43 -6.15 24.81
CA THR A 43 -8.04 -5.80 26.19
C THR A 43 -8.10 -4.29 26.36
N ASN A 44 -8.73 -3.81 27.42
CA ASN A 44 -8.68 -2.41 27.78
C ASN A 44 -7.44 -2.14 28.64
N ASN A 45 -6.48 -1.37 28.14
CA ASN A 45 -5.24 -1.03 28.88
C ASN A 45 -5.36 0.32 29.60
N GLY A 46 -6.58 0.87 29.71
CA GLY A 46 -6.90 2.15 30.35
C GLY A 46 -6.57 3.39 29.51
N VAL A 47 -5.58 3.31 28.62
CA VAL A 47 -5.15 4.41 27.73
C VAL A 47 -5.17 4.04 26.25
N PHE A 48 -5.39 2.76 25.94
CA PHE A 48 -5.66 2.23 24.61
C PHE A 48 -6.37 0.88 24.72
N ILE A 49 -7.05 0.46 23.65
CA ILE A 49 -7.54 -0.91 23.51
C ILE A 49 -6.50 -1.67 22.68
N SER A 50 -6.04 -2.83 23.15
CA SER A 50 -5.20 -3.72 22.37
C SER A 50 -5.99 -4.91 21.86
N LEU A 51 -5.71 -5.33 20.62
CA LEU A 51 -6.30 -6.50 20.00
C LEU A 51 -5.22 -7.56 19.78
N SER A 52 -5.52 -8.81 20.16
CA SER A 52 -4.68 -9.94 19.77
C SER A 52 -4.85 -10.25 18.28
N TYR A 53 -3.80 -10.82 17.70
CA TYR A 53 -3.80 -11.27 16.31
C TYR A 53 -2.97 -12.54 16.18
N ASP A 54 -3.59 -13.59 15.63
CA ASP A 54 -3.01 -14.89 15.43
C ASP A 54 -1.90 -14.80 14.38
N LYS A 55 -0.71 -15.29 14.73
CA LYS A 55 0.40 -15.36 13.80
C LYS A 55 0.08 -16.39 12.71
N GLY A 56 -0.05 -15.92 11.47
CA GLY A 56 -0.20 -16.79 10.30
C GLY A 56 1.08 -17.57 9.96
N THR A 57 0.96 -18.52 9.02
CA THR A 57 2.08 -19.32 8.51
C THR A 57 2.93 -18.58 7.48
N THR A 58 2.43 -17.48 6.92
CA THR A 58 3.14 -16.60 5.99
C THR A 58 3.18 -15.18 6.52
N ASN A 59 4.21 -14.43 6.12
CA ASN A 59 4.33 -13.01 6.46
C ASN A 59 3.23 -12.21 5.77
N PRO A 60 2.35 -11.53 6.52
CA PRO A 60 1.24 -10.80 5.92
C PRO A 60 1.67 -9.47 5.29
N VAL A 61 2.88 -8.97 5.57
CA VAL A 61 3.32 -7.64 5.15
C VAL A 61 4.72 -7.67 4.55
N ILE A 62 4.90 -6.96 3.44
CA ILE A 62 6.19 -6.64 2.84
C ILE A 62 6.32 -5.13 2.73
N TYR A 63 7.35 -4.56 3.34
CA TYR A 63 7.69 -3.14 3.23
C TYR A 63 9.14 -2.97 2.78
N ASN A 64 9.36 -2.29 1.66
CA ASN A 64 10.70 -2.10 1.06
C ASN A 64 11.53 -3.39 1.01
N THR A 65 10.92 -4.48 0.54
CA THR A 65 11.49 -5.86 0.46
C THR A 65 11.63 -6.63 1.76
N GLN A 66 11.42 -6.00 2.92
CA GLN A 66 11.48 -6.70 4.21
C GLN A 66 10.11 -7.31 4.55
N ASN A 67 10.13 -8.56 4.99
CA ASN A 67 8.94 -9.26 5.49
C ASN A 67 8.68 -8.91 6.95
N TYR A 68 7.40 -8.78 7.32
CA TYR A 68 6.96 -8.44 8.67
C TYR A 68 5.79 -9.31 9.15
N TYR A 69 5.72 -9.52 10.46
CA TYR A 69 4.57 -10.11 11.17
C TYR A 69 3.89 -9.06 12.03
N VAL A 70 2.55 -9.13 12.14
CA VAL A 70 1.80 -8.31 13.10
C VAL A 70 2.20 -8.71 14.51
N THR A 71 2.50 -7.74 15.37
CA THR A 71 2.83 -7.97 16.78
C THR A 71 1.85 -7.31 17.74
N LYS A 72 1.36 -6.12 17.41
CA LYS A 72 0.37 -5.41 18.24
C LYS A 72 -0.62 -4.68 17.36
N ILE A 73 -1.86 -4.59 17.83
CA ILE A 73 -2.87 -3.72 17.26
C ILE A 73 -3.44 -2.91 18.40
N ASN A 74 -3.21 -1.60 18.39
CA ASN A 74 -3.65 -0.69 19.44
C ASN A 74 -4.55 0.40 18.88
N MET A 75 -5.64 0.67 19.58
CA MET A 75 -6.53 1.79 19.28
C MET A 75 -6.40 2.85 20.36
N TYR A 76 -6.08 4.08 19.93
CA TYR A 76 -5.90 5.24 20.78
C TYR A 76 -7.03 6.25 20.56
N SER A 77 -7.39 6.99 21.61
CA SER A 77 -8.28 8.14 21.51
C SER A 77 -7.79 9.25 22.44
N PRO A 78 -7.47 10.46 21.92
CA PRO A 78 -7.48 10.89 20.51
C PRO A 78 -6.38 10.22 19.68
N SER A 79 -6.22 10.63 18.40
CA SER A 79 -5.10 10.17 17.57
C SER A 79 -3.73 10.54 18.14
N LEU A 80 -2.73 9.71 17.88
CA LEU A 80 -1.34 9.99 18.24
C LEU A 80 -0.71 11.01 17.30
N HIS A 81 -1.06 10.96 16.01
CA HIS A 81 -0.64 11.96 15.03
C HIS A 81 -1.54 13.20 15.05
N ASN A 82 -0.98 14.32 14.61
CA ASN A 82 -1.77 15.48 14.19
C ASN A 82 -2.02 15.41 12.68
N PHE A 83 -3.19 15.85 12.26
CA PHE A 83 -3.60 15.96 10.87
C PHE A 83 -3.98 17.42 10.59
N ASN A 84 -3.23 18.08 9.71
CA ASN A 84 -3.38 19.51 9.44
C ASN A 84 -3.41 20.39 10.71
N GLY A 85 -2.54 20.04 11.67
CA GLY A 85 -2.33 20.77 12.92
C GLY A 85 -3.26 20.37 14.07
N LYS A 86 -4.15 19.39 13.89
CA LYS A 86 -5.11 18.96 14.92
C LYS A 86 -5.15 17.45 15.07
N SER A 87 -5.36 16.96 16.29
CA SER A 87 -5.68 15.54 16.51
C SER A 87 -7.09 15.22 15.98
N VAL A 88 -7.29 13.98 15.54
CA VAL A 88 -8.61 13.44 15.19
C VAL A 88 -9.14 12.55 16.33
N ASN A 89 -10.38 12.06 16.19
CA ASN A 89 -11.11 11.42 17.29
C ASN A 89 -10.42 10.16 17.84
N ALA A 90 -9.79 9.36 16.98
CA ALA A 90 -9.04 8.18 17.37
C ALA A 90 -8.06 7.75 16.27
N GLU A 91 -7.19 6.79 16.58
CA GLU A 91 -6.24 6.22 15.63
C GLU A 91 -5.99 4.74 15.91
N LEU A 92 -6.06 3.92 14.86
CA LEU A 92 -5.66 2.52 14.90
C LEU A 92 -4.19 2.41 14.48
N VAL A 93 -3.37 1.78 15.30
CA VAL A 93 -1.95 1.53 15.03
C VAL A 93 -1.70 0.03 15.03
N ILE A 94 -1.16 -0.45 13.92
CA ILE A 94 -0.76 -1.84 13.73
C ILE A 94 0.76 -1.88 13.71
N GLU A 95 1.35 -2.44 14.77
CA GLU A 95 2.78 -2.67 14.88
C GLU A 95 3.13 -4.00 14.21
N HIS A 96 4.21 -4.00 13.44
CA HIS A 96 4.77 -5.18 12.85
C HIS A 96 6.25 -5.29 13.19
N SER A 97 6.69 -6.51 13.48
CA SER A 97 8.10 -6.84 13.67
C SER A 97 8.68 -7.49 12.42
N PRO A 98 9.91 -7.15 12.03
CA PRO A 98 10.54 -7.74 10.85
C PRO A 98 10.89 -9.20 11.11
N GLU A 99 10.84 -10.01 10.04
CA GLU A 99 11.24 -11.42 10.08
C GLU A 99 12.75 -11.58 10.34
N MET A 100 13.57 -10.71 9.74
CA MET A 100 15.03 -10.80 9.79
C MET A 100 15.66 -9.48 10.21
N GLY A 101 15.63 -9.16 11.50
CA GLY A 101 16.26 -7.96 12.05
C GLY A 101 15.75 -6.64 11.43
N GLY A 102 16.24 -5.50 11.96
CA GLY A 102 15.83 -4.17 11.51
C GLY A 102 14.72 -3.55 12.35
N ASP A 103 14.17 -2.46 11.84
CA ASP A 103 13.22 -1.60 12.55
C ASP A 103 11.80 -2.19 12.57
N LEU A 104 11.02 -1.83 13.59
CA LEU A 104 9.57 -2.05 13.59
C LEU A 104 8.91 -1.25 12.46
N LEU A 105 7.77 -1.76 11.98
CA LEU A 105 6.89 -1.05 11.06
C LEU A 105 5.54 -0.75 11.72
N HIS A 106 5.17 0.51 11.80
CA HIS A 106 3.88 0.96 12.31
C HIS A 106 2.98 1.40 11.15
N VAL A 107 1.77 0.86 11.08
CA VAL A 107 0.75 1.28 10.12
C VAL A 107 -0.38 1.96 10.89
N CYS A 108 -0.57 3.25 10.63
CA CYS A 108 -1.44 4.13 11.40
C CYS A 108 -2.60 4.62 10.53
N ILE A 109 -3.83 4.43 11.02
CA ILE A 109 -5.06 4.73 10.30
C ILE A 109 -5.91 5.66 11.17
N PRO A 110 -6.17 6.91 10.72
CA PRO A 110 -7.01 7.83 11.47
C PRO A 110 -8.45 7.33 11.52
N ILE A 111 -9.13 7.64 12.61
CA ILE A 111 -10.55 7.40 12.81
C ILE A 111 -11.21 8.75 13.08
N ILE A 112 -12.26 9.06 12.32
CA ILE A 112 -12.95 10.35 12.36
C ILE A 112 -14.44 10.19 12.65
N GLU A 113 -15.03 11.21 13.26
CA GLU A 113 -16.48 11.31 13.36
C GLU A 113 -17.11 11.45 11.97
N SER A 114 -18.08 10.59 11.67
CA SER A 114 -18.84 10.65 10.42
C SER A 114 -20.14 9.84 10.55
N THR A 115 -21.11 10.16 9.70
CA THR A 115 -22.34 9.36 9.52
C THR A 115 -22.18 8.26 8.47
N ASN A 116 -21.06 8.24 7.73
CA ASN A 116 -20.77 7.19 6.76
C ASN A 116 -20.37 5.89 7.47
N SER A 117 -20.56 4.76 6.81
CA SER A 117 -20.12 3.46 7.28
C SER A 117 -19.27 2.75 6.23
N SER A 118 -18.45 1.81 6.70
CA SER A 118 -17.63 0.89 5.93
C SER A 118 -17.49 -0.42 6.70
N ASP A 119 -16.96 -1.47 6.07
CA ASP A 119 -16.69 -2.74 6.76
C ASP A 119 -15.76 -2.55 7.96
N ALA A 120 -14.72 -1.72 7.81
CA ALA A 120 -13.84 -1.32 8.92
C ALA A 120 -14.63 -0.63 10.04
N SER A 121 -15.57 0.24 9.69
CA SER A 121 -16.42 0.96 10.65
C SER A 121 -17.28 0.01 11.48
N ASN A 122 -17.86 -0.99 10.83
CA ASN A 122 -18.71 -1.99 11.47
C ASN A 122 -17.89 -2.85 12.44
N ILE A 123 -16.74 -3.36 11.98
CA ILE A 123 -15.88 -4.18 12.83
C ILE A 123 -15.35 -3.37 14.02
N LEU A 124 -14.87 -2.14 13.82
CA LEU A 124 -14.42 -1.30 14.93
C LEU A 124 -15.57 -0.94 15.89
N THR A 125 -16.79 -0.77 15.38
CA THR A 125 -17.97 -0.55 16.21
C THR A 125 -18.23 -1.74 17.13
N GLU A 126 -18.20 -2.96 16.60
CA GLU A 126 -18.39 -4.19 17.38
C GLU A 126 -17.29 -4.36 18.44
N ILE A 127 -16.04 -4.08 18.08
CA ILE A 127 -14.91 -4.11 19.01
C ILE A 127 -15.12 -3.14 20.16
N ILE A 128 -15.36 -1.86 19.85
CA ILE A 128 -15.52 -0.81 20.87
C ILE A 128 -16.72 -1.10 21.76
N GLN A 129 -17.83 -1.55 21.20
CA GLN A 129 -19.01 -1.93 21.97
C GLN A 129 -18.78 -3.15 22.85
N SER A 130 -18.08 -4.18 22.34
CA SER A 130 -17.76 -5.36 23.13
C SER A 130 -16.89 -4.99 24.34
N VAL A 131 -15.86 -4.17 24.14
CA VAL A 131 -15.03 -3.69 25.25
C VAL A 131 -15.85 -2.82 26.21
N ALA A 132 -16.64 -1.88 25.70
CA ALA A 132 -17.45 -1.00 26.56
C ALA A 132 -18.48 -1.75 27.41
N ASN A 133 -19.01 -2.87 26.92
CA ASN A 133 -20.03 -3.65 27.62
C ASN A 133 -19.44 -4.75 28.51
N ASN A 134 -18.33 -5.36 28.11
CA ASN A 134 -17.82 -6.59 28.71
C ASN A 134 -16.44 -6.43 29.37
N ALA A 135 -15.68 -5.39 29.03
CA ALA A 135 -14.34 -5.12 29.56
C ALA A 135 -14.07 -3.59 29.72
N PRO A 136 -14.96 -2.82 30.37
CA PRO A 136 -14.87 -1.36 30.40
C PRO A 136 -13.73 -0.83 31.28
N THR A 137 -13.13 -1.65 32.15
CA THR A 137 -12.08 -1.21 33.07
C THR A 137 -10.69 -1.72 32.68
N ILE A 138 -9.65 -1.10 33.25
CA ILE A 138 -8.26 -1.42 32.94
C ILE A 138 -7.94 -2.90 33.25
N ASN A 139 -7.22 -3.53 32.32
CA ASN A 139 -6.82 -4.94 32.30
C ASN A 139 -7.95 -5.95 32.12
N GLU A 140 -9.19 -5.53 31.91
CA GLU A 140 -10.25 -6.44 31.50
C GLU A 140 -10.13 -6.82 30.02
N THR A 141 -10.58 -8.04 29.71
CA THR A 141 -10.50 -8.63 28.38
C THR A 141 -11.85 -9.16 27.93
N THR A 142 -12.12 -9.11 26.62
CA THR A 142 -13.30 -9.73 26.03
C THR A 142 -12.94 -10.42 24.71
N ASN A 143 -13.57 -11.56 24.44
CA ASN A 143 -13.42 -12.27 23.18
C ASN A 143 -14.27 -11.58 22.11
N LEU A 144 -13.67 -11.33 20.96
CA LEU A 144 -14.35 -10.79 19.79
C LEU A 144 -14.85 -11.97 18.95
N ASN A 145 -16.14 -12.28 19.03
CA ASN A 145 -16.78 -13.35 18.25
C ASN A 145 -17.02 -12.92 16.79
N LEU A 146 -15.98 -12.42 16.15
CA LEU A 146 -15.98 -11.92 14.77
C LEU A 146 -15.59 -13.07 13.84
N SER A 147 -16.56 -13.61 13.08
CA SER A 147 -16.33 -14.80 12.24
C SER A 147 -15.20 -14.62 11.24
N ASP A 148 -14.97 -13.40 10.74
CA ASP A 148 -14.05 -13.11 9.63
C ASP A 148 -13.06 -11.97 9.92
N PHE A 149 -12.68 -11.80 11.20
CA PHE A 149 -11.74 -10.74 11.57
C PHE A 149 -10.38 -10.90 10.86
N ASN A 150 -10.03 -9.88 10.09
CA ASN A 150 -8.72 -9.73 9.47
C ASN A 150 -8.44 -8.24 9.22
N LEU A 151 -7.17 -7.89 9.06
CA LEU A 151 -6.76 -6.49 8.88
C LEU A 151 -6.87 -5.99 7.44
N ASN A 152 -7.24 -6.84 6.46
CA ASN A 152 -7.36 -6.40 5.06
C ASN A 152 -8.48 -5.39 4.85
N THR A 153 -9.53 -5.45 5.67
CA THR A 153 -10.65 -4.51 5.65
C THR A 153 -10.34 -3.21 6.41
N MET A 154 -9.41 -3.25 7.36
CA MET A 154 -9.02 -2.11 8.19
C MET A 154 -8.01 -1.20 7.50
N VAL A 155 -7.02 -1.79 6.82
CA VAL A 155 -5.98 -1.03 6.10
C VAL A 155 -6.55 -0.58 4.74
N PRO A 156 -6.57 0.74 4.43
CA PRO A 156 -7.09 1.22 3.16
C PRO A 156 -6.28 0.71 1.94
N SER A 157 -6.93 -0.03 1.05
CA SER A 157 -6.29 -0.56 -0.17
C SER A 157 -6.23 0.47 -1.29
N LYS A 158 -5.09 0.51 -2.02
CA LYS A 158 -4.87 1.42 -3.17
C LYS A 158 -5.13 2.91 -2.86
N LYS A 159 -4.94 3.30 -1.59
CA LYS A 159 -5.06 4.68 -1.13
C LYS A 159 -3.69 5.24 -0.80
N SER A 160 -3.50 6.52 -1.09
CA SER A 160 -2.25 7.20 -0.76
C SER A 160 -1.99 7.24 0.74
N PHE A 161 -0.71 7.29 1.11
CA PHE A 161 -0.27 7.38 2.49
C PHE A 161 1.00 8.23 2.61
N PHE A 162 1.32 8.58 3.84
CA PHE A 162 2.56 9.24 4.23
C PHE A 162 3.49 8.22 4.89
N ALA A 163 4.80 8.37 4.69
CA ALA A 163 5.81 7.53 5.30
C ALA A 163 6.91 8.37 5.94
N TYR A 164 7.40 7.96 7.10
CA TYR A 164 8.53 8.60 7.78
C TYR A 164 9.21 7.63 8.75
N THR A 165 10.38 7.99 9.24
CA THR A 165 11.08 7.25 10.30
C THR A 165 10.81 7.93 11.64
N GLY A 166 10.14 7.23 12.55
CA GLY A 166 9.79 7.72 13.87
C GLY A 166 10.93 7.55 14.88
N THR A 167 11.08 8.55 15.73
CA THR A 167 12.16 8.67 16.73
C THR A 167 11.63 8.69 18.16
N GLN A 168 10.34 8.98 18.35
CA GLN A 168 9.68 8.99 19.65
C GLN A 168 8.24 8.50 19.51
N GLY A 169 7.75 7.74 20.50
CA GLY A 169 6.40 7.20 20.53
C GLY A 169 6.23 5.98 19.61
N LEU A 170 6.43 6.16 18.31
CA LEU A 170 6.41 5.12 17.29
C LEU A 170 7.81 4.98 16.68
N ILE A 171 8.70 4.26 17.37
CA ILE A 171 10.10 4.12 16.91
C ILE A 171 10.16 3.09 15.78
N GLY A 172 10.78 3.48 14.66
CA GLY A 172 10.95 2.63 13.47
C GLY A 172 10.35 3.26 12.21
N GLN A 173 9.99 2.42 11.24
CA GLN A 173 9.31 2.85 10.02
C GLN A 173 7.82 3.09 10.30
N VAL A 174 7.28 4.20 9.80
CA VAL A 174 5.87 4.55 10.02
C VAL A 174 5.20 4.84 8.70
N ILE A 175 4.05 4.20 8.48
CA ILE A 175 3.08 4.50 7.42
C ILE A 175 1.85 5.11 8.09
N VAL A 176 1.42 6.29 7.63
CA VAL A 176 0.20 6.94 8.15
C VAL A 176 -0.72 7.28 7.00
N PHE A 177 -1.97 6.84 7.08
CA PHE A 177 -3.00 7.23 6.12
C PHE A 177 -3.51 8.63 6.42
N GLY A 178 -3.77 9.44 5.38
CA GLY A 178 -4.35 10.77 5.55
C GLY A 178 -5.84 10.72 5.93
N ILE A 179 -6.38 11.84 6.39
CA ILE A 179 -7.79 11.99 6.81
C ILE A 179 -8.81 11.59 5.75
N THR A 180 -8.47 11.70 4.46
CA THR A 180 -9.35 11.30 3.35
C THR A 180 -9.52 9.78 3.25
N ASN A 181 -8.64 9.03 3.91
CA ASN A 181 -8.63 7.57 3.97
C ASN A 181 -8.93 7.06 5.40
N ALA A 182 -9.47 7.93 6.26
CA ALA A 182 -9.82 7.59 7.64
C ALA A 182 -10.98 6.59 7.70
N ILE A 183 -11.04 5.83 8.78
CA ILE A 183 -12.21 4.99 9.11
C ILE A 183 -13.28 5.90 9.73
N PRO A 184 -14.47 6.01 9.13
CA PRO A 184 -15.56 6.79 9.71
C PRO A 184 -16.19 6.03 10.89
N LEU A 185 -16.42 6.69 12.01
CA LEU A 185 -17.22 6.15 13.11
C LEU A 185 -18.26 7.15 13.57
N ASN A 186 -19.40 6.62 14.02
CA ASN A 186 -20.46 7.44 14.58
C ASN A 186 -20.03 8.05 15.92
N GLN A 187 -20.59 9.22 16.24
CA GLN A 187 -20.25 9.98 17.45
C GLN A 187 -20.51 9.23 18.76
N ARG A 188 -21.55 8.40 18.81
CA ARG A 188 -21.88 7.58 20.00
C ARG A 188 -20.78 6.55 20.27
N ILE A 189 -20.25 5.89 19.24
CA ILE A 189 -19.16 4.92 19.37
C ILE A 189 -17.88 5.61 19.83
N LEU A 190 -17.53 6.76 19.24
CA LEU A 190 -16.37 7.54 19.65
C LEU A 190 -16.50 8.05 21.10
N THR A 191 -17.69 8.47 21.50
CA THR A 191 -17.97 8.86 22.89
C THR A 191 -17.77 7.67 23.83
N ASN A 192 -18.26 6.48 23.48
CA ASN A 192 -18.02 5.27 24.28
C ASN A 192 -16.53 4.97 24.41
N LEU A 193 -15.78 5.02 23.32
CA LEU A 193 -14.33 4.82 23.32
C LEU A 193 -13.63 5.79 24.28
N SER A 194 -13.88 7.09 24.15
CA SER A 194 -13.27 8.13 25.00
C SER A 194 -13.63 8.04 26.49
N LYS A 195 -14.71 7.31 26.83
CA LYS A 195 -15.10 7.06 28.23
C LYS A 195 -14.33 5.88 28.85
N ILE A 196 -14.00 4.87 28.05
CA ILE A 196 -13.36 3.64 28.54
C ILE A 196 -11.83 3.69 28.46
N ILE A 197 -11.26 4.58 27.63
CA ILE A 197 -9.82 4.83 27.57
C ILE A 197 -9.50 6.33 27.71
N LYS A 198 -8.37 6.63 28.35
CA LYS A 198 -7.84 7.98 28.51
C LYS A 198 -6.85 8.33 27.39
N PRO A 199 -6.58 9.62 27.13
CA PRO A 199 -5.53 10.04 26.20
C PRO A 199 -4.18 9.40 26.56
N TYR A 200 -3.51 8.85 25.55
CA TYR A 200 -2.19 8.24 25.72
C TYR A 200 -1.13 9.34 25.88
N PRO A 201 -0.33 9.37 26.97
CA PRO A 201 0.51 10.51 27.31
C PRO A 201 1.89 10.47 26.61
N ILE A 202 1.92 10.29 25.28
CA ILE A 202 3.15 10.31 24.49
C ILE A 202 3.05 11.27 23.30
N THR A 203 4.17 11.90 22.98
CA THR A 203 4.34 12.63 21.72
C THR A 203 4.95 11.70 20.68
N VAL A 204 4.40 11.70 19.47
CA VAL A 204 4.98 10.99 18.33
C VAL A 204 5.79 11.98 17.50
N SER A 205 7.09 11.74 17.34
CA SER A 205 7.96 12.58 16.52
C SER A 205 8.84 11.73 15.60
N GLY A 206 9.34 12.32 14.52
CA GLY A 206 10.14 11.62 13.53
C GLY A 206 10.78 12.56 12.51
N GLY A 207 11.40 11.96 11.50
CA GLY A 207 12.10 12.67 10.42
C GLY A 207 11.18 13.22 9.33
N ASN A 208 11.76 13.43 8.14
CA ASN A 208 11.06 13.94 6.97
C ASN A 208 9.89 13.04 6.56
N VAL A 209 8.76 13.67 6.23
CA VAL A 209 7.55 12.98 5.78
C VAL A 209 7.56 12.86 4.26
N PHE A 210 7.44 11.64 3.76
CA PHE A 210 7.35 11.32 2.34
C PHE A 210 5.93 10.90 1.96
N PHE A 211 5.56 11.05 0.69
CA PHE A 211 4.23 10.73 0.19
C PHE A 211 4.26 9.58 -0.82
N ASN A 212 3.41 8.59 -0.63
CA ASN A 212 3.16 7.52 -1.59
C ASN A 212 1.80 7.74 -2.24
N SER A 213 1.81 8.07 -3.53
CA SER A 213 0.60 8.32 -4.32
C SER A 213 -0.07 7.03 -4.83
N LYS A 214 0.71 5.94 -4.94
CA LYS A 214 0.25 4.65 -5.48
C LYS A 214 -0.47 3.80 -4.44
N GLY A 215 -0.17 4.02 -3.18
CA GLY A 215 -0.77 3.31 -2.07
C GLY A 215 -0.30 1.85 -1.95
N PRO A 216 -0.93 1.08 -1.05
CA PRO A 216 -0.53 -0.30 -0.82
C PRO A 216 -0.86 -1.20 -2.00
N ASN A 217 -0.14 -2.32 -2.14
CA ASN A 217 -0.37 -3.36 -3.14
C ASN A 217 -0.25 -2.87 -4.60
N SER A 218 0.40 -1.72 -4.81
CA SER A 218 0.64 -1.15 -6.14
C SER A 218 1.79 -1.82 -6.89
N VAL A 219 2.72 -2.45 -6.16
CA VAL A 219 3.85 -3.18 -6.72
C VAL A 219 3.50 -4.66 -6.69
N GLN A 220 3.41 -5.30 -7.86
CA GLN A 220 3.23 -6.75 -7.91
C GLN A 220 4.50 -7.43 -7.40
N ILE A 221 4.42 -8.05 -6.22
CA ILE A 221 5.47 -8.92 -5.71
C ILE A 221 5.16 -10.32 -6.24
N ASN A 222 5.83 -10.69 -7.33
CA ASN A 222 5.81 -12.07 -7.81
C ASN A 222 6.34 -12.98 -6.70
N GLY A 223 5.69 -14.13 -6.50
CA GLY A 223 5.83 -15.00 -5.32
C GLY A 223 7.18 -15.67 -5.06
N ASN A 224 8.30 -15.06 -5.46
CA ASN A 224 9.64 -15.39 -5.03
C ASN A 224 10.43 -14.09 -4.83
N ASN A 225 10.89 -13.85 -3.60
CA ASN A 225 11.66 -12.71 -3.12
C ASN A 225 12.59 -12.04 -4.16
N GLY A 226 12.10 -10.97 -4.79
CA GLY A 226 12.95 -10.08 -5.56
C GLY A 226 12.16 -8.97 -6.23
N ILE A 227 12.42 -7.72 -5.85
CA ILE A 227 12.19 -6.60 -6.76
C ILE A 227 13.29 -6.71 -7.81
N TYR A 228 12.94 -7.12 -9.03
CA TYR A 228 13.87 -7.06 -10.16
C TYR A 228 14.01 -5.59 -10.56
N ILE A 229 14.99 -4.89 -9.96
CA ILE A 229 15.43 -3.59 -10.45
C ILE A 229 16.27 -3.88 -11.69
N SER A 230 15.68 -3.69 -12.87
CA SER A 230 16.44 -3.61 -14.10
C SER A 230 17.37 -2.40 -14.00
N CYS A 231 18.60 -2.61 -13.52
CA CYS A 231 19.68 -1.66 -13.75
C CYS A 231 19.92 -1.64 -15.25
N GLN A 232 19.23 -0.75 -15.97
CA GLN A 232 19.68 -0.37 -17.30
C GLN A 232 21.02 0.33 -17.10
N PRO A 233 22.12 -0.19 -17.65
CA PRO A 233 23.41 0.46 -17.50
C PRO A 233 23.31 1.87 -18.08
N THR A 234 23.55 2.86 -17.24
CA THR A 234 23.80 4.23 -17.68
C THR A 234 25.29 4.36 -17.87
N GLY A 235 25.72 4.42 -19.13
CA GLY A 235 27.10 4.69 -19.49
C GLY A 235 27.82 3.47 -20.06
N SER A 236 28.14 3.57 -21.35
CA SER A 236 29.20 2.84 -22.02
C SER A 236 30.51 2.94 -21.23
N SER A 237 30.98 1.80 -20.71
CA SER A 237 32.38 1.64 -20.32
C SER A 237 32.85 0.32 -20.93
N GLU A 238 33.79 0.43 -21.87
CA GLU A 238 34.36 -0.65 -22.67
C GLU A 238 35.38 -1.45 -21.84
N GLU A 239 34.96 -2.22 -20.85
CA GLU A 239 35.81 -3.30 -20.31
C GLU A 239 34.94 -4.52 -19.94
N GLU A 240 34.93 -5.50 -20.85
CA GLU A 240 34.30 -6.80 -20.62
C GLU A 240 35.24 -7.70 -19.81
N THR A 241 34.96 -7.88 -18.52
CA THR A 241 35.44 -9.05 -17.78
C THR A 241 34.34 -10.11 -17.78
N ASN A 242 34.54 -11.19 -18.54
CA ASN A 242 33.68 -12.37 -18.51
C ASN A 242 33.68 -13.00 -17.12
N VAL A 243 32.53 -12.99 -16.45
CA VAL A 243 32.25 -13.86 -15.29
C VAL A 243 31.27 -14.95 -15.72
N THR A 244 31.80 -16.16 -15.83
CA THR A 244 31.02 -17.37 -16.10
C THR A 244 30.16 -17.71 -14.90
N TYR A 245 28.84 -17.53 -15.03
CA TYR A 245 27.87 -18.17 -14.13
C TYR A 245 27.37 -19.45 -14.79
N ASN A 246 27.76 -20.59 -14.23
CA ASN A 246 27.11 -21.86 -14.53
C ASN A 246 25.72 -21.86 -13.89
N ASN A 247 24.68 -21.74 -14.71
CA ASN A 247 23.36 -22.25 -14.37
C ASN A 247 22.83 -23.04 -15.57
N SER A 248 22.99 -24.36 -15.50
CA SER A 248 22.19 -25.28 -16.29
C SER A 248 20.72 -25.08 -15.93
N SER A 249 19.98 -24.47 -16.83
CA SER A 249 18.52 -24.49 -16.84
C SER A 249 18.10 -24.57 -18.30
N ASN A 250 17.90 -25.79 -18.77
CA ASN A 250 17.29 -26.06 -20.07
C ASN A 250 15.84 -25.55 -20.02
N THR A 251 15.60 -24.31 -20.45
CA THR A 251 14.25 -23.84 -20.73
C THR A 251 13.93 -24.17 -22.19
N ASN A 252 13.36 -25.35 -22.42
CA ASN A 252 12.67 -25.64 -23.67
C ASN A 252 11.43 -24.73 -23.76
N TYR A 253 11.50 -23.68 -24.57
CA TYR A 253 10.35 -22.86 -24.89
C TYR A 253 9.36 -23.68 -25.72
N ASN A 254 8.31 -24.17 -25.08
CA ASN A 254 7.27 -24.94 -25.75
C ASN A 254 6.24 -23.98 -26.38
N LEU A 255 6.36 -23.78 -27.69
CA LEU A 255 5.49 -22.95 -28.52
C LEU A 255 3.99 -23.36 -28.45
N ALA A 256 3.69 -24.60 -28.05
CA ALA A 256 2.32 -25.09 -27.87
C ALA A 256 1.61 -24.56 -26.60
N SER A 257 2.34 -23.93 -25.68
CA SER A 257 1.74 -23.34 -24.46
C SER A 257 1.14 -21.94 -24.69
N ILE A 258 1.55 -21.27 -25.78
CA ILE A 258 1.07 -19.94 -26.17
C ILE A 258 -0.28 -20.04 -26.92
N SER A 259 -0.59 -21.18 -27.54
CA SER A 259 -1.83 -21.39 -28.31
C SER A 259 -3.07 -21.70 -27.47
N ASN A 260 -2.92 -22.00 -26.17
CA ASN A 260 -4.04 -22.44 -25.32
C ASN A 260 -4.54 -21.35 -24.36
N ASN A 261 -3.98 -20.13 -24.43
CA ASN A 261 -4.46 -19.01 -23.65
C ASN A 261 -5.53 -18.24 -24.47
N PRO A 262 -6.82 -18.24 -24.03
CA PRO A 262 -7.92 -17.65 -24.80
C PRO A 262 -7.74 -16.15 -25.04
N THR A 263 -7.01 -15.45 -24.16
CA THR A 263 -6.74 -14.01 -24.29
C THR A 263 -5.67 -13.74 -25.34
N ILE A 264 -4.65 -14.61 -25.46
CA ILE A 264 -3.57 -14.46 -26.44
C ILE A 264 -4.05 -14.83 -27.84
N VAL A 265 -4.85 -15.90 -27.97
CA VAL A 265 -5.47 -16.29 -29.24
C VAL A 265 -6.38 -15.17 -29.77
N ALA A 266 -7.15 -14.51 -28.90
CA ALA A 266 -7.99 -13.38 -29.28
C ALA A 266 -7.18 -12.19 -29.84
N VAL A 267 -6.03 -11.87 -29.23
CA VAL A 267 -5.15 -10.78 -29.70
C VAL A 267 -4.54 -11.11 -31.06
N PHE A 268 -4.06 -12.34 -31.28
CA PHE A 268 -3.51 -12.74 -32.57
C PHE A 268 -4.57 -12.77 -33.68
N GLN A 269 -5.80 -13.17 -33.37
CA GLN A 269 -6.91 -13.17 -34.32
C GLN A 269 -7.26 -11.75 -34.78
N VAL A 270 -7.21 -10.76 -33.88
CA VAL A 270 -7.41 -9.35 -34.23
C VAL A 270 -6.28 -8.84 -35.12
N ILE A 271 -5.02 -9.17 -34.81
CA ILE A 271 -3.85 -8.75 -35.61
C ILE A 271 -3.93 -9.33 -37.02
N ILE A 272 -4.25 -10.62 -37.17
CA ILE A 272 -4.42 -11.27 -38.47
C ILE A 272 -5.57 -10.63 -39.25
N GLY A 273 -6.69 -10.31 -38.58
CA GLY A 273 -7.81 -9.59 -39.18
C GLY A 273 -7.41 -8.22 -39.74
N CYS A 274 -6.62 -7.44 -39.00
CA CYS A 274 -6.10 -6.15 -39.47
C CYS A 274 -5.19 -6.30 -40.69
N ILE A 275 -4.32 -7.31 -40.71
CA ILE A 275 -3.42 -7.57 -41.86
C ILE A 275 -4.23 -7.93 -43.11
N VAL A 276 -5.21 -8.82 -42.99
CA VAL A 276 -6.10 -9.21 -44.10
C VAL A 276 -6.88 -7.99 -44.60
N PHE A 277 -7.41 -7.16 -43.71
CA PHE A 277 -8.13 -5.94 -44.08
C PHE A 277 -7.24 -4.97 -44.88
N ILE A 278 -5.99 -4.78 -44.46
CA ILE A 278 -5.02 -3.93 -45.17
C ILE A 278 -4.73 -4.50 -46.57
N LEU A 279 -4.54 -5.81 -46.70
CA LEU A 279 -4.27 -6.46 -47.99
C LEU A 279 -5.47 -6.34 -48.94
N VAL A 280 -6.69 -6.50 -48.45
CA VAL A 280 -7.90 -6.29 -49.25
C VAL A 280 -8.00 -4.83 -49.71
N PHE A 281 -7.70 -3.88 -48.83
CA PHE A 281 -7.72 -2.45 -49.18
C PHE A 281 -6.65 -2.10 -50.22
N MET A 282 -5.46 -2.70 -50.13
CA MET A 282 -4.40 -2.56 -51.13
C MET A 282 -4.82 -3.17 -52.48
N GLY A 283 -5.45 -4.35 -52.48
CA GLY A 283 -5.94 -5.00 -53.69
C GLY A 283 -7.05 -4.22 -54.38
N LEU A 284 -8.01 -3.69 -53.61
CA LEU A 284 -9.08 -2.83 -54.14
C LEU A 284 -8.53 -1.52 -54.69
N ASN A 285 -7.56 -0.90 -54.02
CA ASN A 285 -6.91 0.31 -54.51
C ASN A 285 -6.12 0.03 -55.80
N TYR A 286 -5.43 -1.10 -55.88
CA TYR A 286 -4.73 -1.51 -57.11
C TYR A 286 -5.71 -1.75 -58.27
N ALA A 287 -6.80 -2.49 -58.03
CA ALA A 287 -7.82 -2.75 -59.03
C ALA A 287 -8.55 -1.46 -59.48
N TYR A 288 -8.84 -0.55 -58.56
CA TYR A 288 -9.43 0.76 -58.84
C TYR A 288 -8.53 1.61 -59.74
N ASN A 289 -7.22 1.67 -59.42
CA ASN A 289 -6.26 2.37 -60.27
C ASN A 289 -6.12 1.72 -61.65
N TYR A 290 -6.13 0.38 -61.72
CA TYR A 290 -6.09 -0.35 -62.99
C TYR A 290 -7.34 -0.11 -63.86
N ALA A 291 -8.53 -0.02 -63.25
CA ALA A 291 -9.78 0.21 -63.96
C ALA A 291 -9.96 1.67 -64.44
N ILE A 292 -9.36 2.65 -63.74
CA ILE A 292 -9.56 4.09 -64.02
C ILE A 292 -8.39 4.71 -64.78
N SER A 293 -7.20 4.11 -64.76
CA SER A 293 -6.03 4.67 -65.44
C SER A 293 -5.45 3.72 -66.49
N GLY A 294 -5.88 3.93 -67.74
CA GLY A 294 -5.08 3.65 -68.92
C GLY A 294 -3.92 4.64 -69.11
N SER A 295 -3.37 5.23 -68.03
CA SER A 295 -2.16 6.06 -68.11
C SER A 295 -1.53 6.30 -66.74
N SER A 296 -0.29 5.81 -66.62
CA SER A 296 0.79 6.19 -65.70
C SER A 296 0.46 7.20 -64.60
N SER A 297 0.30 6.72 -63.37
CA SER A 297 0.47 7.53 -62.17
C SER A 297 1.06 6.66 -61.05
N SER A 298 2.27 7.02 -60.61
CA SER A 298 3.02 6.33 -59.57
C SER A 298 2.28 6.31 -58.23
N VAL A 299 2.23 5.14 -57.59
CA VAL A 299 1.72 4.89 -56.23
C VAL A 299 2.41 5.84 -55.24
N LYS A 300 1.66 6.76 -54.61
CA LYS A 300 2.15 7.53 -53.46
C LYS A 300 1.72 6.84 -52.17
N PHE A 301 2.70 6.33 -51.44
CA PHE A 301 2.51 5.81 -50.09
C PHE A 301 2.24 6.95 -49.09
N PRO A 302 1.34 6.76 -48.11
CA PRO A 302 1.29 7.64 -46.95
C PRO A 302 2.61 7.52 -46.17
N ARG A 303 3.31 8.64 -45.98
CA ARG A 303 4.51 8.69 -45.14
C ARG A 303 4.10 8.54 -43.68
N LEU A 304 4.63 7.52 -43.02
CA LEU A 304 4.58 7.44 -41.56
C LEU A 304 5.29 8.66 -40.96
N PRO A 305 4.74 9.29 -39.91
CA PRO A 305 5.38 10.42 -39.25
C PRO A 305 6.74 9.97 -38.69
N THR A 306 7.79 10.70 -39.04
CA THR A 306 9.13 10.50 -38.50
C THR A 306 9.21 11.12 -37.11
N ILE A 307 9.85 10.43 -36.17
CA ILE A 307 9.91 10.73 -34.71
C ILE A 307 10.61 12.07 -34.37
N ALA A 308 10.99 12.88 -35.37
CA ALA A 308 11.63 14.17 -35.17
C ALA A 308 10.66 15.33 -34.85
N SER A 309 9.34 15.12 -34.85
CA SER A 309 8.35 16.19 -34.56
C SER A 309 7.70 16.11 -33.17
N LEU A 310 8.32 15.43 -32.21
CA LEU A 310 7.95 15.49 -30.80
C LEU A 310 9.06 16.21 -30.03
N LYS A 311 9.03 17.54 -30.10
CA LYS A 311 9.55 18.42 -29.07
C LYS A 311 8.42 19.33 -28.63
#